data_AF-A0A958MS75-F1
#
_entry.id   AF-A0A958MS75-F1
#
_cell.length_a   1.000
_cell.length_b   1.000
_cell.length_c   1.000
_cell.angle_alpha   90.00
_cell.angle_beta   90.00
_cell.angle_gamma   90.00
#
_symmetry.space_group_name_H-M   'P 1'
#
loop_
_entity.id
_entity.type
_entity.pdbx_description
1 polymer ?
#
loop_
_entity_poly.entity_id
_entity_poly.type
_entity_poly.pdbx_seq_one_letter_code
_entity_poly.pdbx_strand_id
1 'polypeptide(L)'
;LDKMTALEKRYPGLKVERYSDFKSTRFAFSGEIPPNLDKELNRLHKEVNDAFFSDETVRAVVREEDLSGDWFRAGIGETADQATTAARYARRQKPDQMFVQNFGSRVLRRRLEKDRVSAGNIRLKLEERLKETGMMTKSEGSGVLIPDEGVFDLVRKIEDPGELKSALEARYGVRNLEYRDIEDIKNYSALVDQFSPGIHVAKREIVNFDEAIHGGLSIDFAGMGSHNARATAEALAASGSLDEAVDLARVGEQKVTSVFDQKKDSLRNIMKDTFAEGEVRTICTGDDCAVIPIRPLNPRDKKAIMSRIASQADPASVRLSFIPDNVTIPLDRTLLGTHGESIEKALRKQLSGYLEPAKLKGILFAVDMQGTRAGSGKVGLLVETSPSLRLTASERELIESRLKAAIETVNQSLVKQGDAGAYTSTGIL
;
A
#
# COMPACT_ATOMS: atom_id res chain seq x y z
N LEU A 1 -10.04 24.82 -8.01
CA LEU A 1 -11.52 24.69 -8.10
C LEU A 1 -12.11 25.86 -8.86
N ASP A 2 -11.72 27.07 -8.51
CA ASP A 2 -12.16 28.31 -9.17
C ASP A 2 -12.04 28.28 -10.69
N LYS A 3 -10.97 27.66 -11.21
CA LYS A 3 -10.76 27.45 -12.65
C LYS A 3 -11.86 26.59 -13.31
N MET A 4 -12.38 25.57 -12.62
CA MET A 4 -13.48 24.74 -13.12
C MET A 4 -14.82 25.48 -13.04
N THR A 5 -15.07 26.21 -11.96
CA THR A 5 -16.27 27.07 -11.86
C THR A 5 -16.28 28.16 -12.93
N ALA A 6 -15.12 28.74 -13.27
CA ALA A 6 -15.00 29.70 -14.36
C ALA A 6 -15.24 29.04 -15.74
N LEU A 7 -14.88 27.77 -15.90
CA LEU A 7 -15.11 26.99 -17.11
C LEU A 7 -16.60 26.71 -17.31
N GLU A 8 -17.33 26.28 -16.27
CA GLU A 8 -18.80 26.11 -16.32
C GLU A 8 -19.53 27.42 -16.65
N LYS A 9 -19.10 28.54 -16.06
CA LYS A 9 -19.68 29.85 -16.38
C LYS A 9 -19.46 30.26 -17.84
N ARG A 10 -18.33 29.87 -18.44
CA ARG A 10 -18.01 30.13 -19.85
C ARG A 10 -18.85 29.27 -20.79
N TYR A 11 -19.21 28.06 -20.37
CA TYR A 11 -19.97 27.10 -21.14
C TYR A 11 -21.24 26.69 -20.37
N PRO A 12 -22.33 27.47 -20.44
CA PRO A 12 -23.53 27.24 -19.62
C PRO A 12 -24.20 25.86 -19.79
N GLY A 13 -23.96 25.17 -20.91
CA GLY A 13 -24.43 23.80 -21.15
C GLY A 13 -23.51 22.69 -20.62
N LEU A 14 -22.29 23.03 -20.20
CA LEU A 14 -21.34 22.11 -19.60
C LEU A 14 -21.64 21.94 -18.11
N LYS A 15 -21.73 20.69 -17.66
CA LYS A 15 -21.85 20.32 -16.26
C LYS A 15 -20.58 19.66 -15.78
N VAL A 16 -20.04 20.08 -14.64
CA VAL A 16 -18.83 19.51 -14.04
C VAL A 16 -19.17 18.94 -12.67
N GLU A 17 -19.11 17.62 -12.55
CA GLU A 17 -19.18 16.93 -11.27
C GLU A 17 -17.78 16.68 -10.73
N ARG A 18 -17.62 16.73 -9.41
CA ARG A 18 -16.31 16.61 -8.77
C ARG A 18 -16.27 15.43 -7.81
N TYR A 19 -15.17 14.70 -7.88
CA TYR A 19 -14.71 13.80 -6.83
C TYR A 19 -13.28 14.18 -6.42
N SER A 20 -12.96 14.08 -5.13
CA SER A 20 -11.63 14.40 -4.62
C SER A 20 -11.27 13.49 -3.46
N ASP A 21 -10.10 12.88 -3.50
CA ASP A 21 -9.47 12.21 -2.37
C ASP A 21 -8.07 12.78 -2.12
N PHE A 22 -7.34 12.19 -1.16
CA PHE A 22 -6.01 12.69 -0.79
C PHE A 22 -4.92 12.41 -1.84
N LYS A 23 -5.18 11.56 -2.84
CA LYS A 23 -4.24 11.20 -3.90
C LYS A 23 -4.58 11.84 -5.25
N SER A 24 -5.82 12.26 -5.44
CA SER A 24 -6.29 12.76 -6.73
C SER A 24 -7.55 13.63 -6.63
N THR A 25 -7.68 14.55 -7.60
CA THR A 25 -8.95 15.21 -7.92
C THR A 25 -9.42 14.71 -9.27
N ARG A 26 -10.71 14.40 -9.39
CA ARG A 26 -11.37 13.94 -10.62
C ARG A 26 -12.55 14.85 -10.95
N PHE A 27 -12.73 15.10 -12.23
CA PHE A 27 -13.85 15.88 -12.75
C PHE A 27 -14.55 15.05 -13.83
N ALA A 28 -15.86 14.90 -13.69
CA ALA A 28 -16.70 14.31 -14.73
C ALA A 28 -17.40 15.44 -15.48
N PHE A 29 -17.31 15.42 -16.81
CA PHE A 29 -17.87 16.44 -17.68
C PHE A 29 -19.08 15.85 -18.41
N SER A 30 -20.22 16.52 -18.36
CA SER A 30 -21.45 16.10 -19.04
C SER A 30 -22.21 17.30 -19.62
N GLY A 31 -23.29 17.03 -20.38
CA GLY A 31 -24.05 18.07 -21.08
C GLY A 31 -23.43 18.45 -22.42
N GLU A 32 -23.44 19.74 -22.76
CA GLU A 32 -22.87 20.26 -24.02
C GLU A 32 -21.35 20.40 -23.88
N ILE A 33 -20.62 19.35 -24.28
CA ILE A 33 -19.16 19.31 -24.23
C ILE A 33 -18.56 20.21 -25.34
N PRO A 34 -17.80 21.27 -25.01
CA PRO A 34 -17.16 22.11 -26.02
C PRO A 34 -16.14 21.30 -26.84
N PRO A 35 -16.08 21.46 -28.17
CA PRO A 35 -15.16 20.69 -29.02
C PRO A 35 -13.68 20.98 -28.73
N ASN A 36 -13.37 22.09 -28.05
CA ASN A 36 -12.03 22.50 -27.64
C ASN A 36 -11.73 22.22 -26.16
N LEU A 37 -12.61 21.50 -25.43
CA LEU A 37 -12.48 21.30 -23.98
C LEU A 37 -11.10 20.75 -23.58
N ASP A 38 -10.57 19.75 -24.30
CA ASP A 38 -9.24 19.19 -24.02
C ASP A 38 -8.11 20.24 -24.03
N LYS A 39 -8.14 21.15 -25.01
CA LYS A 39 -7.15 22.24 -25.12
C LYS A 39 -7.29 23.20 -23.95
N GLU A 40 -8.54 23.49 -23.55
CA GLU A 40 -8.80 24.34 -22.39
C GLU A 40 -8.34 23.68 -21.09
N LEU A 41 -8.64 22.40 -20.88
CA LEU A 41 -8.21 21.65 -19.71
C LEU A 41 -6.68 21.59 -19.62
N ASN A 42 -5.97 21.37 -20.73
CA ASN A 42 -4.50 21.40 -20.74
C ASN A 42 -3.94 22.79 -20.38
N ARG A 43 -4.54 23.87 -20.90
CA ARG A 43 -4.18 25.25 -20.52
C ARG A 43 -4.44 25.50 -19.04
N LEU A 44 -5.63 25.18 -18.55
CA LEU A 44 -6.03 25.38 -17.15
C LEU A 44 -5.13 24.58 -16.20
N HIS A 45 -4.81 23.33 -16.55
CA HIS A 45 -3.92 22.50 -15.76
C HIS A 45 -2.52 23.12 -15.68
N LYS A 46 -1.98 23.61 -16.80
CA LYS A 46 -0.68 24.30 -16.81
C LYS A 46 -0.71 25.54 -15.90
N GLU A 47 -1.74 26.38 -16.01
CA GLU A 47 -1.89 27.56 -15.15
C GLU A 47 -1.97 27.21 -13.67
N VAL A 48 -2.65 26.11 -13.31
CA VAL A 48 -2.74 25.66 -11.92
C VAL A 48 -1.38 25.16 -11.41
N ASN A 49 -0.63 24.42 -12.23
CA ASN A 49 0.74 24.02 -11.88
C ASN A 49 1.64 25.24 -11.69
N ASP A 50 1.68 26.14 -12.67
CA ASP A 50 2.51 27.34 -12.62
C ASP A 50 2.19 28.19 -11.38
N ALA A 51 0.90 28.32 -11.03
CA ALA A 51 0.46 29.02 -9.83
C ALA A 51 0.91 28.30 -8.54
N PHE A 52 0.77 26.97 -8.47
CA PHE A 52 1.21 26.19 -7.31
C PHE A 52 2.71 26.33 -7.05
N PHE A 53 3.54 26.28 -8.09
CA PHE A 53 4.99 26.41 -7.94
C PHE A 53 5.47 27.86 -7.71
N SER A 54 4.64 28.84 -8.07
CA SER A 54 4.90 30.25 -7.77
C SER A 54 4.44 30.65 -6.37
N ASP A 55 3.71 29.79 -5.66
CA ASP A 55 3.18 30.07 -4.33
C ASP A 55 4.29 30.09 -3.27
N GLU A 56 4.48 31.22 -2.60
CA GLU A 56 5.52 31.41 -1.58
C GLU A 56 5.37 30.44 -0.40
N THR A 57 4.14 30.04 -0.06
CA THR A 57 3.90 29.08 1.04
C THR A 57 4.36 27.68 0.67
N VAL A 58 4.17 27.29 -0.60
CA VAL A 58 4.68 26.01 -1.13
C VAL A 58 6.21 26.04 -1.16
N ARG A 59 6.80 27.12 -1.68
CA ARG A 59 8.26 27.28 -1.74
C ARG A 59 8.92 27.34 -0.36
N ALA A 60 8.18 27.75 0.68
CA ALA A 60 8.69 27.76 2.05
C ALA A 60 8.82 26.36 2.68
N VAL A 61 8.11 25.36 2.15
CA VAL A 61 8.07 24.00 2.74
C VAL A 61 8.62 22.90 1.83
N VAL A 62 8.82 23.20 0.54
CA VAL A 62 9.37 22.28 -0.46
C VAL A 62 10.82 22.66 -0.75
N ARG A 63 11.71 21.66 -0.84
CA ARG A 63 13.12 21.87 -1.20
C ARG A 63 13.24 22.40 -2.63
N GLU A 64 14.25 23.21 -2.91
CA GLU A 64 14.36 23.86 -4.22
C GLU A 64 14.57 22.84 -5.36
N GLU A 65 15.32 21.77 -5.11
CA GLU A 65 15.50 20.65 -6.04
C GLU A 65 14.20 19.86 -6.33
N ASP A 66 13.25 19.94 -5.40
CA ASP A 66 11.95 19.27 -5.48
C ASP A 66 10.91 20.15 -6.20
N LEU A 67 11.16 21.46 -6.38
CA LEU A 67 10.28 22.39 -7.11
C LEU A 67 10.40 22.20 -8.63
N SER A 68 10.10 21.00 -9.14
CA SER A 68 9.99 20.74 -10.56
C SER A 68 8.58 21.09 -11.04
N GLY A 69 8.43 21.89 -12.11
CA GLY A 69 7.15 22.40 -12.62
C GLY A 69 6.14 21.35 -13.12
N ASP A 70 6.32 20.08 -12.75
CA ASP A 70 5.82 18.91 -13.43
C ASP A 70 5.27 17.81 -12.49
N TRP A 71 5.17 18.10 -11.18
CA TRP A 71 4.59 17.18 -10.18
C TRP A 71 3.19 16.71 -10.52
N PHE A 72 2.32 17.64 -10.91
CA PHE A 72 0.95 17.30 -11.23
C PHE A 72 0.83 17.01 -12.72
N ARG A 73 0.22 15.87 -12.99
CA ARG A 73 -0.11 15.37 -14.32
C ARG A 73 -1.57 14.94 -14.32
N ALA A 74 -2.21 15.06 -15.47
CA ALA A 74 -3.59 14.64 -15.62
C ALA A 74 -3.78 13.77 -16.86
N GLY A 75 -4.93 13.10 -16.87
CA GLY A 75 -5.42 12.32 -17.98
C GLY A 75 -6.90 12.58 -18.20
N ILE A 76 -7.32 12.44 -19.44
CA ILE A 76 -8.72 12.53 -19.87
C ILE A 76 -9.06 11.18 -20.52
N GLY A 77 -10.27 10.70 -20.27
CA GLY A 77 -10.82 9.48 -20.85
C GLY A 77 -12.33 9.47 -20.72
N GLU A 78 -12.99 8.53 -21.40
CA GLU A 78 -14.44 8.36 -21.34
C GLU A 78 -14.87 7.76 -19.98
N THR A 79 -13.95 7.03 -19.34
CA THR A 79 -14.12 6.50 -17.98
C THR A 79 -13.05 7.04 -17.03
N ALA A 80 -13.31 6.96 -15.72
CA ALA A 80 -12.34 7.34 -14.70
C ALA A 80 -11.05 6.50 -14.77
N ASP A 81 -11.15 5.24 -15.21
CA ASP A 81 -10.01 4.34 -15.33
C ASP A 81 -9.16 4.67 -16.55
N GLN A 82 -9.77 4.95 -17.70
CA GLN A 82 -9.06 5.45 -18.87
C GLN A 82 -8.31 6.77 -18.56
N ALA A 83 -9.00 7.70 -17.88
CA ALA A 83 -8.39 8.95 -17.44
C ALA A 83 -7.21 8.70 -16.48
N THR A 84 -7.33 7.71 -15.58
CA THR A 84 -6.26 7.33 -14.65
C THR A 84 -5.06 6.72 -15.39
N THR A 85 -5.28 5.79 -16.33
CA THR A 85 -4.21 5.20 -17.14
C THR A 85 -3.48 6.28 -17.95
N ALA A 86 -4.21 7.22 -18.55
CA ALA A 86 -3.61 8.35 -19.25
C ALA A 86 -2.80 9.27 -18.31
N ALA A 87 -3.31 9.55 -17.10
CA ALA A 87 -2.61 10.35 -16.11
C ALA A 87 -1.31 9.66 -15.63
N ARG A 88 -1.34 8.33 -15.42
CA ARG A 88 -0.16 7.54 -15.08
C ARG A 88 0.88 7.56 -16.20
N TYR A 89 0.44 7.44 -17.45
CA TYR A 89 1.33 7.58 -18.61
C TYR A 89 2.00 8.96 -18.65
N ALA A 90 1.24 10.03 -18.38
CA ALA A 90 1.73 11.40 -18.33
C ALA A 90 2.86 11.60 -17.30
N ARG A 91 2.81 10.92 -16.15
CA ARG A 91 3.87 10.96 -15.11
C ARG A 91 5.21 10.38 -15.56
N ARG A 92 5.21 9.51 -16.57
CA ARG A 92 6.44 8.91 -17.12
C ARG A 92 7.04 9.75 -18.25
N GLN A 93 6.31 10.76 -18.72
CA GLN A 93 6.80 11.65 -19.75
C GLN A 93 7.71 12.73 -19.15
N LYS A 94 8.66 13.18 -19.96
CA LYS A 94 9.54 14.28 -19.60
C LYS A 94 8.75 15.58 -19.33
N PRO A 95 9.28 16.49 -18.49
CA PRO A 95 8.63 17.75 -18.13
C PRO A 95 8.22 18.64 -19.32
N ASP A 96 8.92 18.53 -20.45
CA ASP A 96 8.70 19.30 -21.68
C ASP A 96 7.53 18.80 -22.54
N GLN A 97 6.86 17.71 -22.14
CA GLN A 97 5.71 17.13 -22.84
C GLN A 97 4.35 17.58 -22.26
N MET A 98 3.25 17.25 -22.96
CA MET A 98 1.90 17.68 -22.55
C MET A 98 1.53 17.18 -21.14
N PHE A 99 1.14 18.11 -20.27
CA PHE A 99 0.72 17.86 -18.88
C PHE A 99 -0.55 17.01 -18.76
N VAL A 100 -1.41 17.10 -19.78
CA VAL A 100 -2.67 16.35 -19.87
C VAL A 100 -2.62 15.41 -21.06
N GLN A 101 -2.88 14.13 -20.80
CA GLN A 101 -2.90 13.08 -21.83
C GLN A 101 -4.33 12.62 -22.08
N ASN A 102 -4.74 12.51 -23.34
CA ASN A 102 -6.07 12.00 -23.70
C ASN A 102 -5.98 10.52 -24.10
N PHE A 103 -6.64 9.65 -23.34
CA PHE A 103 -6.75 8.21 -23.57
C PHE A 103 -7.37 7.87 -24.94
N GLY A 104 -8.29 8.68 -25.45
CA GLY A 104 -8.87 8.52 -26.80
C GLY A 104 -7.90 8.87 -27.93
N SER A 105 -6.76 9.52 -27.64
CA SER A 105 -5.82 9.90 -28.70
C SER A 105 -5.14 8.68 -29.34
N ARG A 106 -5.12 8.64 -30.69
CA ARG A 106 -4.53 7.52 -31.45
C ARG A 106 -3.06 7.27 -31.08
N VAL A 107 -2.31 8.33 -30.76
CA VAL A 107 -0.90 8.23 -30.37
C VAL A 107 -0.77 7.53 -29.03
N LEU A 108 -1.52 7.98 -28.00
CA LEU A 108 -1.44 7.36 -26.67
C LEU A 108 -1.93 5.91 -26.71
N ARG A 109 -3.08 5.63 -27.34
CA ARG A 109 -3.60 4.26 -27.46
C ARG A 109 -2.60 3.30 -28.07
N ARG A 110 -1.92 3.71 -29.14
CA ARG A 110 -0.85 2.89 -29.76
C ARG A 110 0.32 2.63 -28.82
N ARG A 111 0.71 3.61 -28.01
CA ARG A 111 1.81 3.45 -27.04
C ARG A 111 1.39 2.52 -25.89
N LEU A 112 0.21 2.74 -25.31
CA LEU A 112 -0.34 1.87 -24.27
C LEU A 112 -0.53 0.43 -24.76
N GLU A 113 -1.01 0.23 -25.99
CA GLU A 113 -1.13 -1.10 -26.57
C GLU A 113 0.25 -1.77 -26.74
N LYS A 114 1.26 -1.01 -27.16
CA LYS A 114 2.65 -1.52 -27.20
C LYS A 114 3.15 -1.89 -25.81
N ASP A 115 2.87 -1.09 -24.79
CA ASP A 115 3.27 -1.36 -23.40
C ASP A 115 2.59 -2.63 -22.88
N ARG A 116 1.29 -2.81 -23.16
CA ARG A 116 0.51 -4.02 -22.85
C ARG A 116 1.11 -5.27 -23.49
N VAL A 117 1.38 -5.23 -24.80
CA VAL A 117 2.01 -6.33 -25.54
C VAL A 117 3.43 -6.60 -25.01
N SER A 118 4.18 -5.55 -24.67
CA SER A 118 5.51 -5.68 -24.09
C SER A 118 5.47 -6.37 -22.72
N ALA A 119 4.49 -6.04 -21.87
CA ALA A 119 4.29 -6.72 -20.60
C ALA A 119 4.01 -8.22 -20.81
N GLY A 120 3.16 -8.58 -21.77
CA GLY A 120 2.90 -9.97 -22.15
C GLY A 120 4.16 -10.71 -22.62
N ASN A 121 4.99 -10.07 -23.44
CA ASN A 121 6.24 -10.65 -23.93
C ASN A 121 7.27 -10.86 -22.81
N ILE A 122 7.41 -9.90 -21.89
CA ILE A 122 8.31 -10.05 -20.73
C ILE A 122 7.79 -11.15 -19.80
N ARG A 123 6.47 -11.21 -19.56
CA ARG A 123 5.85 -12.29 -18.77
C ARG A 123 6.18 -13.67 -19.33
N LEU A 124 6.05 -13.88 -20.64
CA LEU A 124 6.39 -15.16 -21.29
C LEU A 124 7.86 -15.54 -21.10
N LYS A 125 8.77 -14.56 -21.21
CA LYS A 125 10.21 -14.75 -20.96
C LYS A 125 10.49 -15.11 -19.50
N LEU A 126 9.80 -14.47 -18.55
CA LEU A 126 9.91 -14.80 -17.13
C LEU A 126 9.33 -16.19 -16.85
N GLU A 127 8.20 -16.55 -17.45
CA GLU A 127 7.60 -17.87 -17.34
C GLU A 127 8.57 -18.97 -17.80
N GLU A 128 9.18 -18.80 -18.97
CA GLU A 128 10.15 -19.76 -19.51
C GLU A 128 11.29 -20.07 -18.52
N ARG A 129 11.79 -19.05 -17.82
CA ARG A 129 12.96 -19.16 -16.93
C ARG A 129 12.61 -19.45 -15.47
N LEU A 130 11.44 -18.99 -15.00
CA LEU A 130 11.10 -18.97 -13.57
C LEU A 130 9.92 -19.87 -13.19
N LYS A 131 9.26 -20.57 -14.12
CA LYS A 131 8.10 -21.42 -13.80
C LYS A 131 8.34 -22.47 -12.71
N GLU A 132 9.55 -23.01 -12.59
CA GLU A 132 9.90 -24.05 -11.60
C GLU A 132 10.35 -23.47 -10.25
N THR A 133 10.42 -22.14 -10.11
CA THR A 133 10.98 -21.46 -8.93
C THR A 133 9.92 -21.10 -7.87
N GLY A 134 8.64 -21.27 -8.18
CA GLY A 134 7.53 -20.76 -7.37
C GLY A 134 7.34 -19.24 -7.43
N MET A 135 8.23 -18.49 -8.10
CA MET A 135 8.03 -17.05 -8.37
C MET A 135 6.94 -16.78 -9.40
N MET A 136 6.51 -17.81 -10.14
CA MET A 136 5.41 -17.74 -11.09
C MET A 136 4.30 -18.66 -10.61
N THR A 137 3.07 -18.15 -10.56
CA THR A 137 1.89 -18.90 -10.11
C THR A 137 0.75 -18.70 -11.08
N LYS A 138 -0.17 -19.67 -11.13
CA LYS A 138 -1.31 -19.60 -12.05
C LYS A 138 -2.27 -18.50 -11.60
N SER A 139 -2.72 -17.69 -12.56
CA SER A 139 -3.88 -16.82 -12.37
C SER A 139 -5.15 -17.67 -12.25
N GLU A 140 -6.01 -17.34 -11.29
CA GLU A 140 -7.26 -18.07 -11.03
C GLU A 140 -8.25 -17.99 -12.21
N GLY A 141 -8.18 -16.93 -13.03
CA GLY A 141 -9.09 -16.73 -14.16
C GLY A 141 -8.57 -17.25 -15.50
N SER A 142 -7.31 -16.94 -15.84
CA SER A 142 -6.75 -17.27 -17.15
C SER A 142 -5.96 -18.58 -17.19
N GLY A 143 -5.57 -19.12 -16.02
CA GLY A 143 -4.67 -20.26 -15.92
C GLY A 143 -3.22 -19.98 -16.34
N VAL A 144 -2.94 -18.76 -16.81
CA VAL A 144 -1.62 -18.31 -17.26
C VAL A 144 -0.71 -18.09 -16.05
N LEU A 145 0.58 -18.41 -16.19
CA LEU A 145 1.58 -18.13 -15.17
C LEU A 145 1.95 -16.64 -15.17
N ILE A 146 1.83 -16.03 -14.00
CA ILE A 146 2.24 -14.64 -13.72
C ILE A 146 3.11 -14.60 -12.45
N PRO A 147 3.89 -13.53 -12.23
CA PRO A 147 4.64 -13.38 -11.00
C PRO A 147 3.77 -13.49 -9.75
N ASP A 148 4.29 -14.17 -8.74
CA ASP A 148 3.66 -14.33 -7.44
C ASP A 148 3.54 -12.99 -6.69
N GLU A 149 2.62 -12.91 -5.73
CA GLU A 149 2.40 -11.70 -4.92
C GLU A 149 3.65 -11.28 -4.17
N GLY A 150 4.44 -12.26 -3.69
CA GLY A 150 5.70 -11.99 -3.01
C GLY A 150 6.75 -11.34 -3.91
N VAL A 151 6.69 -11.54 -5.23
CA VAL A 151 7.56 -10.87 -6.20
C VAL A 151 7.19 -9.40 -6.29
N PHE A 152 5.90 -9.09 -6.49
CA PHE A 152 5.41 -7.70 -6.52
C PHE A 152 5.69 -6.96 -5.21
N ASP A 153 5.53 -7.63 -4.07
CA ASP A 153 5.83 -7.06 -2.76
C ASP A 153 7.30 -6.64 -2.62
N LEU A 154 8.25 -7.49 -3.06
CA LEU A 154 9.68 -7.19 -2.99
C LEU A 154 10.10 -6.11 -3.99
N VAL A 155 9.64 -6.20 -5.24
CA VAL A 155 9.98 -5.23 -6.30
C VAL A 155 9.52 -3.82 -5.95
N ARG A 156 8.38 -3.69 -5.27
CA ARG A 156 7.86 -2.39 -4.82
C ARG A 156 8.70 -1.77 -3.70
N LYS A 157 9.41 -2.58 -2.92
CA LYS A 157 10.11 -2.15 -1.70
C LYS A 157 11.62 -2.01 -1.87
N ILE A 158 12.19 -2.67 -2.87
CA ILE A 158 13.65 -2.76 -3.04
C ILE A 158 14.04 -2.19 -4.40
N GLU A 159 14.67 -1.02 -4.38
CA GLU A 159 15.13 -0.35 -5.59
C GLU A 159 16.43 -0.96 -6.13
N ASP A 160 17.37 -1.30 -5.25
CA ASP A 160 18.67 -1.86 -5.63
C ASP A 160 18.51 -3.26 -6.24
N PRO A 161 18.99 -3.50 -7.48
CA PRO A 161 18.87 -4.81 -8.13
C PRO A 161 19.57 -5.96 -7.38
N GLY A 162 20.69 -5.68 -6.70
CA GLY A 162 21.43 -6.70 -5.95
C GLY A 162 20.73 -7.12 -4.66
N GLU A 163 20.19 -6.17 -3.91
CA GLU A 163 19.33 -6.43 -2.74
C GLU A 163 18.06 -7.18 -3.18
N LEU A 164 17.43 -6.77 -4.28
CA LEU A 164 16.21 -7.42 -4.79
C LEU A 164 16.48 -8.88 -5.20
N LYS A 165 17.59 -9.13 -5.91
CA LYS A 165 18.04 -10.48 -6.24
C LYS A 165 18.17 -11.35 -5.00
N SER A 166 18.92 -10.86 -4.01
CA SER A 166 19.19 -11.59 -2.77
C SER A 166 17.90 -11.88 -1.99
N ALA A 167 16.97 -10.92 -1.96
CA ALA A 167 15.68 -11.08 -1.30
C ALA A 167 14.78 -12.11 -2.02
N LEU A 168 14.76 -12.13 -3.35
CA LEU A 168 14.01 -13.12 -4.14
C LEU A 168 14.60 -14.53 -3.98
N GLU A 169 15.92 -14.67 -4.06
CA GLU A 169 16.63 -15.93 -3.83
C GLU A 169 16.31 -16.51 -2.44
N ALA A 170 16.39 -15.67 -1.40
CA ALA A 170 16.05 -16.07 -0.04
C ALA A 170 14.57 -16.47 0.10
N ARG A 171 13.64 -15.67 -0.46
CA ARG A 171 12.20 -15.90 -0.30
C ARG A 171 11.70 -17.15 -1.00
N TYR A 172 12.22 -17.45 -2.19
CA TYR A 172 11.77 -18.56 -3.03
C TYR A 172 12.72 -19.76 -2.98
N GLY A 173 13.78 -19.70 -2.15
CA GLY A 173 14.73 -20.81 -1.98
C GLY A 173 15.52 -21.14 -3.24
N VAL A 174 15.67 -20.20 -4.16
CA VAL A 174 16.45 -20.39 -5.39
C VAL A 174 17.85 -19.82 -5.22
N ARG A 175 18.81 -20.42 -5.92
CA ARG A 175 20.20 -19.97 -5.97
C ARG A 175 20.51 -19.86 -7.45
N ASN A 176 21.00 -18.71 -7.91
CA ASN A 176 21.36 -18.40 -9.31
C ASN A 176 20.26 -17.70 -10.14
N LEU A 177 19.54 -16.75 -9.57
CA LEU A 177 18.83 -15.78 -10.42
C LEU A 177 19.84 -14.99 -11.26
N GLU A 178 19.54 -14.73 -12.53
CA GLU A 178 20.38 -13.85 -13.34
C GLU A 178 19.98 -12.39 -13.12
N TYR A 179 20.92 -11.44 -13.25
CA TYR A 179 20.57 -10.01 -13.19
C TYR A 179 19.53 -9.61 -14.24
N ARG A 180 19.53 -10.29 -15.39
CA ARG A 180 18.51 -10.13 -16.42
C ARG A 180 17.10 -10.49 -15.93
N ASP A 181 16.96 -11.50 -15.07
CA ASP A 181 15.66 -11.84 -14.47
C ASP A 181 15.15 -10.70 -13.60
N ILE A 182 16.05 -10.08 -12.84
CA ILE A 182 15.73 -8.95 -11.97
C ILE A 182 15.30 -7.74 -12.78
N GLU A 183 16.00 -7.43 -13.87
CA GLU A 183 15.62 -6.37 -14.80
C GLU A 183 14.26 -6.64 -15.45
N ASP A 184 14.04 -7.86 -15.96
CA ASP A 184 12.76 -8.26 -16.56
C ASP A 184 11.62 -8.19 -15.53
N ILE A 185 11.84 -8.61 -14.28
CA ILE A 185 10.86 -8.50 -13.19
C ILE A 185 10.53 -7.03 -12.90
N LYS A 186 11.54 -6.15 -12.76
CA LYS A 186 11.33 -4.72 -12.51
C LYS A 186 10.58 -4.06 -13.66
N ASN A 187 10.99 -4.35 -14.90
CA ASN A 187 10.37 -3.82 -16.10
C ASN A 187 8.92 -4.30 -16.23
N TYR A 188 8.66 -5.57 -15.99
CA TYR A 188 7.31 -6.12 -15.97
C TYR A 188 6.44 -5.43 -14.91
N SER A 189 6.92 -5.32 -13.67
CA SER A 189 6.18 -4.65 -12.60
C SER A 189 5.91 -3.18 -12.91
N ALA A 190 6.84 -2.47 -13.54
CA ALA A 190 6.64 -1.10 -13.96
C ALA A 190 5.59 -1.00 -15.07
N LEU A 191 5.56 -1.92 -16.04
CA LEU A 191 4.52 -1.95 -17.06
C LEU A 191 3.16 -2.27 -16.45
N VAL A 192 3.08 -3.25 -15.55
CA VAL A 192 1.84 -3.60 -14.81
C VAL A 192 1.29 -2.39 -14.05
N ASP A 193 2.12 -1.68 -13.28
CA ASP A 193 1.65 -0.52 -12.49
C ASP A 193 1.06 0.62 -13.35
N GLN A 194 1.43 0.70 -14.64
CA GLN A 194 0.85 1.69 -15.55
C GLN A 194 -0.65 1.50 -15.75
N PHE A 195 -1.12 0.26 -15.64
CA PHE A 195 -2.52 -0.13 -15.81
C PHE A 195 -3.27 -0.27 -14.48
N SER A 196 -2.60 -0.05 -13.35
CA SER A 196 -3.24 -0.09 -12.03
C SER A 196 -4.38 0.95 -11.96
N PRO A 197 -5.62 0.53 -11.63
CA PRO A 197 -6.74 1.45 -11.50
C PRO A 197 -6.51 2.52 -10.43
N GLY A 198 -7.30 3.59 -10.52
CA GLY A 198 -7.34 4.58 -9.46
C GLY A 198 -8.09 4.05 -8.25
N ILE A 199 -7.61 4.33 -7.04
CA ILE A 199 -8.39 4.00 -5.83
C ILE A 199 -9.57 4.98 -5.73
N HIS A 200 -10.76 4.45 -5.51
CA HIS A 200 -12.01 5.21 -5.35
C HIS A 200 -12.50 4.99 -3.92
N VAL A 201 -12.47 6.05 -3.10
CA VAL A 201 -12.90 5.99 -1.70
C VAL A 201 -14.18 6.81 -1.55
N ALA A 202 -15.32 6.14 -1.37
CA ALA A 202 -16.62 6.80 -1.26
C ALA A 202 -16.71 7.72 -0.02
N LYS A 203 -16.08 7.31 1.08
CA LYS A 203 -15.99 8.09 2.32
C LYS A 203 -14.67 7.75 3.00
N ARG A 204 -13.87 8.77 3.33
CA ARG A 204 -12.65 8.59 4.11
C ARG A 204 -13.01 8.68 5.59
N GLU A 205 -12.67 7.64 6.33
CA GLU A 205 -12.60 7.71 7.79
C GLU A 205 -11.11 7.88 8.14
N ILE A 206 -10.79 8.87 8.97
CA ILE A 206 -9.42 9.05 9.44
C ILE A 206 -9.25 8.07 10.59
N VAL A 207 -8.45 7.03 10.37
CA VAL A 207 -8.01 6.13 11.43
C VAL A 207 -6.95 6.87 12.24
N ASN A 208 -7.35 7.33 13.43
CA ASN A 208 -6.44 7.96 14.39
C ASN A 208 -6.83 7.55 15.82
N PHE A 209 -5.98 7.91 16.78
CA PHE A 209 -6.15 7.57 18.19
C PHE A 209 -6.46 8.80 19.04
N ASP A 210 -7.08 9.83 18.47
CA ASP A 210 -7.31 11.11 19.17
C ASP A 210 -8.19 10.92 20.41
N GLU A 211 -9.22 10.08 20.30
CA GLU A 211 -10.17 9.75 21.37
C GLU A 211 -9.73 8.55 22.24
N ALA A 212 -8.57 7.95 21.96
CA ALA A 212 -8.12 6.71 22.58
C ALA A 212 -7.45 6.92 23.95
N ILE A 213 -8.17 7.55 24.88
CA ILE A 213 -7.65 7.90 26.22
C ILE A 213 -7.33 6.68 27.09
N HIS A 214 -7.86 5.51 26.75
CA HIS A 214 -7.60 4.23 27.43
C HIS A 214 -6.62 3.34 26.66
N GLY A 215 -5.80 3.96 25.82
CA GLY A 215 -4.91 3.25 24.91
C GLY A 215 -5.69 2.76 23.70
N GLY A 216 -5.07 1.89 22.91
CA GLY A 216 -5.66 1.43 21.66
C GLY A 216 -4.93 0.27 21.04
N LEU A 217 -5.46 -0.22 19.93
CA LEU A 217 -4.83 -1.24 19.12
C LEU A 217 -4.84 -0.78 17.66
N SER A 218 -3.65 -0.60 17.09
CA SER A 218 -3.43 -0.38 15.65
C SER A 218 -3.29 -1.71 14.94
N ILE A 219 -3.93 -1.83 13.79
CA ILE A 219 -3.94 -3.04 12.97
C ILE A 219 -3.70 -2.65 11.52
N ASP A 220 -2.65 -3.17 10.91
CA ASP A 220 -2.28 -2.97 9.50
C ASP A 220 -2.34 -4.31 8.76
N PHE A 221 -3.19 -4.41 7.74
CA PHE A 221 -3.30 -5.59 6.88
C PHE A 221 -2.25 -5.55 5.76
N ALA A 222 -1.24 -6.41 5.86
CA ALA A 222 -0.18 -6.50 4.87
C ALA A 222 -0.69 -6.99 3.50
N GLY A 223 -0.07 -6.46 2.44
CA GLY A 223 -0.12 -7.04 1.10
C GLY A 223 -1.09 -6.39 0.11
N MET A 224 -1.91 -5.40 0.52
CA MET A 224 -2.91 -4.79 -0.38
C MET A 224 -2.28 -4.30 -1.70
N GLY A 225 -1.11 -3.65 -1.62
CA GLY A 225 -0.38 -3.20 -2.80
C GLY A 225 0.07 -4.32 -3.74
N SER A 226 0.57 -5.44 -3.21
CA SER A 226 1.00 -6.58 -4.03
C SER A 226 -0.18 -7.36 -4.61
N HIS A 227 -1.29 -7.50 -3.87
CA HIS A 227 -2.53 -8.08 -4.39
C HIS A 227 -3.07 -7.25 -5.56
N ASN A 228 -3.11 -5.92 -5.44
CA ASN A 228 -3.55 -5.04 -6.53
C ASN A 228 -2.64 -5.11 -7.76
N ALA A 229 -1.32 -5.14 -7.56
CA ALA A 229 -0.36 -5.30 -8.65
C ALA A 229 -0.56 -6.64 -9.37
N ARG A 230 -0.73 -7.73 -8.61
CA ARG A 230 -1.03 -9.04 -9.16
C ARG A 230 -2.36 -9.05 -9.93
N ALA A 231 -3.44 -8.53 -9.36
CA ALA A 231 -4.73 -8.48 -10.03
C ALA A 231 -4.66 -7.69 -11.35
N THR A 232 -3.86 -6.63 -11.41
CA THR A 232 -3.59 -5.89 -12.65
C THR A 232 -2.78 -6.74 -13.64
N ALA A 233 -1.78 -7.48 -13.18
CA ALA A 233 -1.03 -8.41 -14.02
C ALA A 233 -1.90 -9.53 -14.61
N GLU A 234 -2.86 -10.05 -13.83
CA GLU A 234 -3.88 -11.00 -14.28
C GLU A 234 -4.77 -10.40 -15.37
N ALA A 235 -5.24 -9.17 -15.16
CA ALA A 235 -6.02 -8.44 -16.15
C ALA A 235 -5.26 -8.25 -17.47
N LEU A 236 -4.00 -7.83 -17.41
CA LEU A 236 -3.17 -7.69 -18.61
C LEU A 236 -2.98 -9.02 -19.34
N ALA A 237 -2.75 -10.11 -18.59
CA ALA A 237 -2.58 -11.44 -19.15
C ALA A 237 -3.87 -12.01 -19.79
N ALA A 238 -5.04 -11.66 -19.25
CA ALA A 238 -6.34 -12.10 -19.74
C ALA A 238 -6.88 -11.24 -20.90
N SER A 239 -6.44 -9.99 -21.00
CA SER A 239 -6.95 -9.03 -22.00
C SER A 239 -6.52 -9.32 -23.44
N GLY A 240 -7.46 -9.20 -24.38
CA GLY A 240 -7.21 -9.18 -25.82
C GLY A 240 -6.97 -7.77 -26.38
N SER A 241 -7.38 -6.72 -25.66
CA SER A 241 -7.29 -5.32 -26.10
C SER A 241 -6.94 -4.35 -24.97
N LEU A 242 -6.57 -3.12 -25.33
CA LEU A 242 -6.31 -2.03 -24.39
C LEU A 242 -7.51 -1.72 -23.48
N ASP A 243 -8.72 -1.60 -24.04
CA ASP A 243 -9.90 -1.22 -23.24
C ASP A 243 -10.27 -2.34 -22.27
N GLU A 244 -10.23 -3.59 -22.75
CA GLU A 244 -10.45 -4.77 -21.90
C GLU A 244 -9.40 -4.88 -20.78
N ALA A 245 -8.14 -4.52 -21.03
CA ALA A 245 -7.11 -4.50 -20.00
C ALA A 245 -7.43 -3.52 -18.87
N VAL A 246 -7.94 -2.33 -19.21
CA VAL A 246 -8.35 -1.30 -18.24
C VAL A 246 -9.57 -1.77 -17.45
N ASP A 247 -10.58 -2.32 -18.12
CA ASP A 247 -11.81 -2.80 -17.48
C ASP A 247 -11.56 -4.00 -16.56
N LEU A 248 -10.79 -4.99 -17.03
CA LEU A 248 -10.44 -6.15 -16.21
C LEU A 248 -9.56 -5.77 -15.01
N ALA A 249 -8.68 -4.77 -15.15
CA ALA A 249 -7.87 -4.30 -14.04
C ALA A 249 -8.76 -3.71 -12.93
N ARG A 250 -9.81 -2.96 -13.29
CA ARG A 250 -10.82 -2.47 -12.34
C ARG A 250 -11.55 -3.61 -11.64
N VAL A 251 -12.01 -4.61 -12.38
CA VAL A 251 -12.65 -5.80 -11.79
C VAL A 251 -11.70 -6.52 -10.82
N GLY A 252 -10.43 -6.63 -11.18
CA GLY A 252 -9.38 -7.19 -10.32
C GLY A 252 -9.22 -6.41 -9.02
N GLU A 253 -9.10 -5.09 -9.09
CA GLU A 253 -9.01 -4.22 -7.90
C GLU A 253 -10.24 -4.32 -6.99
N GLN A 254 -11.45 -4.43 -7.55
CA GLN A 254 -12.68 -4.63 -6.76
C GLN A 254 -12.69 -5.98 -6.02
N LYS A 255 -12.14 -7.03 -6.63
CA LYS A 255 -11.98 -8.33 -5.97
C LYS A 255 -10.98 -8.23 -4.81
N VAL A 256 -9.85 -7.55 -5.00
CA VAL A 256 -8.89 -7.33 -3.90
C VAL A 256 -9.54 -6.54 -2.77
N THR A 257 -10.26 -5.46 -3.08
CA THR A 257 -11.01 -4.68 -2.08
C THR A 257 -11.98 -5.57 -1.30
N SER A 258 -12.72 -6.44 -1.98
CA SER A 258 -13.65 -7.39 -1.34
C SER A 258 -12.92 -8.36 -0.38
N VAL A 259 -11.73 -8.84 -0.73
CA VAL A 259 -10.91 -9.69 0.15
C VAL A 259 -10.48 -8.93 1.41
N PHE A 260 -10.06 -7.67 1.28
CA PHE A 260 -9.69 -6.86 2.44
C PHE A 260 -10.90 -6.43 3.29
N ASP A 261 -12.07 -6.22 2.68
CA ASP A 261 -13.32 -6.01 3.40
C ASP A 261 -13.68 -7.24 4.24
N GLN A 262 -13.52 -8.45 3.70
CA GLN A 262 -13.70 -9.69 4.47
C GLN A 262 -12.72 -9.80 5.65
N LYS A 263 -11.44 -9.40 5.47
CA LYS A 263 -10.47 -9.37 6.57
C LYS A 263 -10.90 -8.38 7.67
N LYS A 264 -11.39 -7.20 7.29
CA LYS A 264 -11.92 -6.19 8.22
C LYS A 264 -13.17 -6.68 8.95
N ASP A 265 -14.07 -7.38 8.27
CA ASP A 265 -15.26 -7.97 8.87
C ASP A 265 -14.91 -9.10 9.85
N SER A 266 -13.95 -9.95 9.49
CA SER A 266 -13.41 -10.96 10.41
C SER A 266 -12.85 -10.31 11.67
N LEU A 267 -12.06 -9.24 11.54
CA LEU A 267 -11.57 -8.48 12.68
C LEU A 267 -12.71 -7.90 13.54
N ARG A 268 -13.72 -7.28 12.92
CA ARG A 268 -14.89 -6.75 13.64
C ARG A 268 -15.61 -7.84 14.42
N ASN A 269 -15.74 -9.03 13.85
CA ASN A 269 -16.34 -10.17 14.53
C ASN A 269 -15.46 -10.66 15.69
N ILE A 270 -14.14 -10.71 15.53
CA ILE A 270 -13.21 -11.02 16.62
C ILE A 270 -13.37 -10.03 17.78
N MET A 271 -13.51 -8.73 17.48
CA MET A 271 -13.75 -7.71 18.50
C MET A 271 -15.09 -7.93 19.22
N LYS A 272 -16.18 -8.15 18.47
CA LYS A 272 -17.53 -8.43 19.03
C LYS A 272 -17.57 -9.69 19.90
N ASP A 273 -16.78 -10.71 19.55
CA ASP A 273 -16.72 -11.95 20.33
C ASP A 273 -15.83 -11.83 21.58
N THR A 274 -14.94 -10.83 21.61
CA THR A 274 -13.99 -10.62 22.71
C THR A 274 -14.52 -9.63 23.74
N PHE A 275 -15.31 -8.66 23.29
CA PHE A 275 -15.78 -7.53 24.10
C PHE A 275 -17.31 -7.44 24.09
N ALA A 276 -17.89 -6.97 25.19
CA ALA A 276 -19.31 -6.69 25.22
C ALA A 276 -19.66 -5.50 24.30
N GLU A 277 -20.93 -5.40 23.90
CA GLU A 277 -21.40 -4.30 23.05
C GLU A 277 -21.07 -2.94 23.70
N GLY A 278 -20.44 -2.05 22.90
CA GLY A 278 -20.03 -0.72 23.35
C GLY A 278 -18.69 -0.66 24.09
N GLU A 279 -18.05 -1.77 24.42
CA GLU A 279 -16.74 -1.75 25.10
C GLU A 279 -15.58 -1.32 24.19
N VAL A 280 -15.72 -1.51 22.87
CA VAL A 280 -14.74 -1.12 21.87
C VAL A 280 -15.40 -0.50 20.65
N ARG A 281 -14.73 0.50 20.07
CA ARG A 281 -15.05 1.07 18.76
C ARG A 281 -13.98 0.65 17.76
N THR A 282 -14.39 0.08 16.63
CA THR A 282 -13.48 -0.31 15.54
C THR A 282 -13.71 0.57 14.32
N ILE A 283 -12.67 1.26 13.89
CA ILE A 283 -12.66 2.12 12.69
C ILE A 283 -11.68 1.48 11.71
N CYS A 284 -12.07 1.32 10.44
CA CYS A 284 -11.18 0.77 9.43
C CYS A 284 -11.28 1.56 8.12
N THR A 285 -10.13 1.89 7.53
CA THR A 285 -10.02 2.55 6.22
C THR A 285 -8.90 1.91 5.41
N GLY A 286 -9.17 1.51 4.17
CA GLY A 286 -8.17 0.79 3.37
C GLY A 286 -7.70 -0.50 4.07
N ASP A 287 -6.38 -0.61 4.28
CA ASP A 287 -5.67 -1.66 5.02
C ASP A 287 -5.46 -1.36 6.51
N ASP A 288 -5.81 -0.17 7.00
CA ASP A 288 -5.63 0.24 8.39
C ASP A 288 -6.91 0.09 9.21
N CYS A 289 -6.77 -0.33 10.47
CA CYS A 289 -7.81 -0.29 11.49
C CYS A 289 -7.30 0.22 12.83
N ALA A 290 -8.13 0.97 13.54
CA ALA A 290 -7.96 1.30 14.95
C ALA A 290 -9.08 0.67 15.78
N VAL A 291 -8.70 0.08 16.91
CA VAL A 291 -9.61 -0.35 17.95
C VAL A 291 -9.41 0.55 19.17
N ILE A 292 -10.47 1.25 19.56
CA ILE A 292 -10.50 2.22 20.64
C ILE A 292 -11.37 1.67 21.76
N PRO A 293 -10.79 1.20 22.86
CA PRO A 293 -11.53 0.65 23.98
C PRO A 293 -12.01 1.75 24.95
N ILE A 294 -13.10 1.49 25.67
CA ILE A 294 -13.59 2.37 26.76
C ILE A 294 -12.88 2.13 28.10
N ARG A 295 -12.00 1.12 28.16
CA ARG A 295 -11.16 0.79 29.31
C ARG A 295 -9.80 0.26 28.83
N PRO A 296 -8.74 0.35 29.65
CA PRO A 296 -7.44 -0.19 29.27
C PRO A 296 -7.52 -1.70 28.93
N LEU A 297 -6.83 -2.10 27.86
CA LEU A 297 -6.71 -3.51 27.48
C LEU A 297 -5.73 -4.21 28.42
N ASN A 298 -6.22 -5.16 29.21
CA ASN A 298 -5.38 -5.93 30.10
C ASN A 298 -4.69 -7.10 29.34
N PRO A 299 -3.69 -7.78 29.93
CA PRO A 299 -2.98 -8.87 29.25
C PRO A 299 -3.88 -10.02 28.75
N ARG A 300 -5.00 -10.29 29.44
CA ARG A 300 -5.97 -11.31 29.03
C ARG A 300 -6.72 -10.88 27.78
N ASP A 301 -7.12 -9.61 27.69
CA ASP A 301 -7.77 -9.06 26.49
C ASP A 301 -6.82 -9.14 25.29
N LYS A 302 -5.57 -8.68 25.46
CA LYS A 302 -4.54 -8.71 24.40
C LYS A 302 -4.33 -10.14 23.90
N LYS A 303 -4.18 -11.10 24.81
CA LYS A 303 -4.02 -12.52 24.47
C LYS A 303 -5.24 -13.09 23.75
N ALA A 304 -6.46 -12.79 24.21
CA ALA A 304 -7.69 -13.27 23.58
C ALA A 304 -7.82 -12.81 22.12
N ILE A 305 -7.53 -11.52 21.86
CA ILE A 305 -7.49 -10.95 20.51
C ILE A 305 -6.45 -11.71 19.66
N MET A 306 -5.23 -11.83 20.16
CA MET A 306 -4.14 -12.43 19.41
C MET A 306 -4.38 -13.90 19.10
N SER A 307 -4.86 -14.71 20.06
CA SER A 307 -5.15 -16.13 19.81
C SER A 307 -6.23 -16.32 18.74
N ARG A 308 -7.25 -15.44 18.67
CA ARG A 308 -8.29 -15.49 17.63
C ARG A 308 -7.81 -15.04 16.26
N ILE A 309 -6.86 -14.10 16.20
CA ILE A 309 -6.22 -13.70 14.93
C ILE A 309 -5.23 -14.78 14.47
N ALA A 310 -4.45 -15.34 15.40
CA ALA A 310 -3.48 -16.40 15.12
C ALA A 310 -4.13 -17.68 14.57
N SER A 311 -5.41 -17.93 14.90
CA SER A 311 -6.18 -19.06 14.37
C SER A 311 -6.76 -18.85 12.98
N GLN A 312 -6.65 -17.65 12.40
CA GLN A 312 -7.02 -17.39 11.00
C GLN A 312 -6.04 -18.06 10.03
N ALA A 313 -6.43 -18.18 8.76
CA ALA A 313 -5.63 -18.86 7.74
C ALA A 313 -4.27 -18.19 7.45
N ASP A 314 -4.18 -16.86 7.59
CA ASP A 314 -2.98 -16.08 7.30
C ASP A 314 -2.71 -15.02 8.39
N PRO A 315 -2.27 -15.44 9.58
CA PRO A 315 -2.10 -14.54 10.71
C PRO A 315 -0.95 -13.55 10.50
N ALA A 316 0.08 -13.91 9.72
CA ALA A 316 1.17 -12.99 9.40
C ALA A 316 0.77 -11.81 8.52
N SER A 317 -0.39 -11.87 7.86
CA SER A 317 -0.93 -10.73 7.13
C SER A 317 -1.48 -9.62 8.04
N VAL A 318 -1.54 -9.84 9.34
CA VAL A 318 -2.02 -8.85 10.32
C VAL A 318 -0.86 -8.37 11.17
N ARG A 319 -0.59 -7.07 11.14
CA ARG A 319 0.39 -6.43 12.03
C ARG A 319 -0.35 -5.73 13.16
N LEU A 320 0.06 -5.98 14.39
CA LEU A 320 -0.63 -5.48 15.58
C LEU A 320 0.31 -4.60 16.41
N SER A 321 -0.19 -3.44 16.83
CA SER A 321 0.48 -2.59 17.83
C SER A 321 -0.49 -2.18 18.93
N PHE A 322 -0.18 -2.57 20.17
CA PHE A 322 -0.91 -2.09 21.34
C PHE A 322 -0.30 -0.77 21.83
N ILE A 323 -1.17 0.21 22.08
CA ILE A 323 -0.83 1.55 22.58
C ILE A 323 -1.28 1.64 24.04
N PRO A 324 -0.44 2.14 24.96
CA PRO A 324 -0.77 2.19 26.38
C PRO A 324 -1.74 3.33 26.69
N ASP A 325 -2.43 3.24 27.82
CA ASP A 325 -3.46 4.16 28.30
C ASP A 325 -2.90 5.43 28.96
N ASN A 326 -1.60 5.46 29.25
CA ASN A 326 -0.92 6.58 29.92
C ASN A 326 -0.35 7.64 28.95
N VAL A 327 -0.71 7.58 27.66
CA VAL A 327 -0.29 8.56 26.64
C VAL A 327 -1.27 9.72 26.63
N THR A 328 -0.80 10.91 27.01
CA THR A 328 -1.67 12.10 27.15
C THR A 328 -1.82 12.89 25.86
N ILE A 329 -0.85 12.80 24.94
CA ILE A 329 -0.84 13.55 23.68
C ILE A 329 -1.50 12.71 22.57
N PRO A 330 -2.59 13.17 21.94
CA PRO A 330 -3.26 12.46 20.84
C PRO A 330 -2.34 12.03 19.69
N LEU A 331 -1.47 12.94 19.24
CA LEU A 331 -0.51 12.66 18.17
C LEU A 331 0.44 11.52 18.55
N ASP A 332 0.91 11.49 19.81
CA ASP A 332 1.81 10.44 20.28
C ASP A 332 1.15 9.06 20.27
N ARG A 333 -0.17 8.96 20.54
CA ARG A 333 -0.90 7.67 20.44
C ARG A 333 -0.88 7.13 19.01
N THR A 334 -1.13 8.01 18.05
CA THR A 334 -1.13 7.65 16.63
C THR A 334 0.28 7.25 16.18
N LEU A 335 1.30 8.04 16.54
CA LEU A 335 2.68 7.72 16.22
C LEU A 335 3.16 6.42 16.88
N LEU A 336 2.76 6.13 18.13
CA LEU A 336 3.09 4.88 18.80
C LEU A 336 2.55 3.65 18.05
N GLY A 337 1.32 3.73 17.51
CA GLY A 337 0.76 2.70 16.63
C GLY A 337 1.64 2.48 15.38
N THR A 338 2.00 3.55 14.69
CA THR A 338 2.88 3.50 13.50
C THR A 338 4.30 2.99 13.83
N HIS A 339 4.86 3.38 14.98
CA HIS A 339 6.18 2.93 15.41
C HIS A 339 6.15 1.43 15.75
N GLY A 340 5.10 0.95 16.40
CA GLY A 340 4.92 -0.48 16.68
C GLY A 340 4.81 -1.31 15.40
N GLU A 341 4.02 -0.85 14.42
CA GLU A 341 3.98 -1.49 13.09
C GLU A 341 5.35 -1.50 12.40
N SER A 342 6.12 -0.42 12.53
CA SER A 342 7.47 -0.32 11.96
C SER A 342 8.44 -1.30 12.60
N ILE A 343 8.35 -1.49 13.93
CA ILE A 343 9.15 -2.47 14.67
C ILE A 343 8.78 -3.89 14.22
N GLU A 344 7.49 -4.18 14.07
CA GLU A 344 7.00 -5.46 13.57
C GLU A 344 7.51 -5.76 12.14
N LYS A 345 7.41 -4.76 11.25
CA LYS A 345 7.92 -4.83 9.87
C LYS A 345 9.43 -5.12 9.86
N ALA A 346 10.20 -4.43 10.68
CA ALA A 346 11.63 -4.63 10.82
C ALA A 346 11.96 -6.03 11.36
N LEU A 347 11.23 -6.50 12.38
CA LEU A 347 11.39 -7.83 12.95
C LEU A 347 11.16 -8.91 11.89
N ARG A 348 10.06 -8.85 11.14
CA ARG A 348 9.80 -9.81 10.05
C ARG A 348 10.86 -9.76 8.96
N LYS A 349 11.34 -8.57 8.57
CA LYS A 349 12.46 -8.45 7.61
C LYS A 349 13.69 -9.18 8.13
N GLN A 350 14.05 -8.99 9.39
CA GLN A 350 15.22 -9.64 9.98
C GLN A 350 15.07 -11.16 10.15
N LEU A 351 13.85 -11.66 10.33
CA LEU A 351 13.59 -13.11 10.43
C LEU A 351 13.56 -13.82 9.07
N SER A 352 13.30 -13.10 7.98
CA SER A 352 13.13 -13.65 6.61
C SER A 352 14.35 -14.38 6.01
N GLY A 353 15.47 -14.50 6.72
CA GLY A 353 16.63 -15.32 6.33
C GLY A 353 17.00 -16.42 7.33
N TYR A 354 16.28 -16.53 8.44
CA TYR A 354 16.57 -17.48 9.52
C TYR A 354 15.42 -18.43 9.82
N LEU A 355 14.18 -18.02 9.53
CA LEU A 355 12.99 -18.87 9.63
C LEU A 355 12.48 -19.22 8.24
N GLU A 356 11.99 -20.44 8.08
CA GLU A 356 11.32 -20.86 6.85
C GLU A 356 10.11 -19.95 6.56
N PRO A 357 9.90 -19.52 5.30
CA PRO A 357 8.80 -18.62 4.95
C PRO A 357 7.42 -19.14 5.38
N ALA A 358 7.16 -20.44 5.23
CA ALA A 358 5.90 -21.07 5.65
C ALA A 358 5.69 -20.99 7.17
N LYS A 359 6.77 -21.13 7.94
CA LYS A 359 6.76 -20.98 9.39
C LYS A 359 6.48 -19.53 9.79
N LEU A 360 7.18 -18.57 9.18
CA LEU A 360 6.98 -17.14 9.46
C LEU A 360 5.56 -16.66 9.14
N LYS A 361 4.90 -17.25 8.12
CA LYS A 361 3.49 -17.00 7.79
C LYS A 361 2.52 -17.46 8.90
N GLY A 362 2.90 -18.48 9.67
CA GLY A 362 2.11 -18.99 10.79
C GLY A 362 2.33 -18.28 12.12
N ILE A 363 3.16 -17.23 12.17
CA ILE A 363 3.47 -16.48 13.41
C ILE A 363 2.80 -15.10 13.37
N LEU A 364 2.01 -14.82 14.40
CA LEU A 364 1.48 -13.49 14.70
C LEU A 364 2.39 -12.78 15.70
N PHE A 365 2.82 -11.58 15.34
CA PHE A 365 3.55 -10.68 16.22
C PHE A 365 2.64 -9.51 16.58
N ALA A 366 2.57 -9.19 17.88
CA ALA A 366 2.00 -7.92 18.32
C ALA A 366 3.03 -7.16 19.15
N VAL A 367 3.28 -5.91 18.76
CA VAL A 367 4.21 -5.03 19.45
C VAL A 367 3.46 -4.29 20.55
N ASP A 368 3.86 -4.50 21.79
CA ASP A 368 3.26 -3.86 22.95
C ASP A 368 4.07 -2.62 23.33
N MET A 369 3.58 -1.43 22.95
CA MET A 369 4.23 -0.17 23.28
C MET A 369 3.95 0.18 24.74
N GLN A 370 4.99 0.55 25.49
CA GLN A 370 4.90 0.86 26.92
C GLN A 370 5.42 2.26 27.27
N GLY A 371 5.73 3.07 26.26
CA GLY A 371 6.14 4.48 26.42
C GLY A 371 4.96 5.43 26.54
N THR A 372 5.18 6.57 27.19
CA THR A 372 4.18 7.66 27.31
C THR A 372 4.29 8.72 26.21
N ARG A 373 5.33 8.63 25.37
CA ARG A 373 5.67 9.58 24.29
C ARG A 373 6.11 8.81 23.07
N ALA A 374 5.81 9.32 21.88
CA ALA A 374 6.33 8.75 20.65
C ALA A 374 7.87 8.87 20.61
N GLY A 375 8.51 7.85 20.04
CA GLY A 375 9.96 7.80 19.84
C GLY A 375 10.78 7.37 21.06
N SER A 376 10.15 7.06 22.19
CA SER A 376 10.87 6.58 23.37
C SER A 376 10.04 5.64 24.25
N GLY A 377 10.72 4.82 25.05
CA GLY A 377 10.09 3.96 26.03
C GLY A 377 10.38 2.47 25.83
N LYS A 378 9.66 1.65 26.57
CA LYS A 378 9.80 0.19 26.50
C LYS A 378 8.90 -0.40 25.44
N VAL A 379 9.34 -1.50 24.85
CA VAL A 379 8.63 -2.25 23.82
C VAL A 379 8.64 -3.72 24.23
N GLY A 380 7.46 -4.32 24.35
CA GLY A 380 7.28 -5.75 24.50
C GLY A 380 6.87 -6.41 23.19
N LEU A 381 7.05 -7.72 23.10
CA LEU A 381 6.56 -8.52 21.98
C LEU A 381 5.68 -9.65 22.49
N LEU A 382 4.44 -9.66 22.04
CA LEU A 382 3.56 -10.81 22.20
C LEU A 382 3.69 -11.68 20.94
N VAL A 383 3.75 -13.00 21.13
CA VAL A 383 3.92 -13.96 20.03
C VAL A 383 2.87 -15.04 20.16
N GLU A 384 2.03 -15.18 19.13
CA GLU A 384 1.07 -16.28 19.00
C GLU A 384 1.31 -17.01 17.68
N THR A 385 0.97 -18.29 17.62
CA THR A 385 1.16 -19.12 16.43
C THR A 385 -0.14 -19.74 15.98
N SER A 386 -0.23 -20.06 14.69
CA SER A 386 -1.31 -20.89 14.17
C SER A 386 -1.36 -22.23 14.90
N PRO A 387 -2.55 -22.87 15.03
CA PRO A 387 -2.71 -24.09 15.83
C PRO A 387 -1.80 -25.26 15.43
N SER A 388 -1.40 -25.32 14.16
CA SER A 388 -0.51 -26.34 13.61
C SER A 388 0.98 -26.05 13.81
N LEU A 389 1.34 -24.83 14.21
CA LEU A 389 2.72 -24.38 14.34
C LEU A 389 3.16 -24.34 15.79
N ARG A 390 4.39 -24.83 16.04
CA ARG A 390 5.07 -24.69 17.33
C ARG A 390 6.46 -24.10 17.14
N LEU A 391 6.83 -23.17 18.02
CA LEU A 391 8.17 -22.59 18.09
C LEU A 391 9.03 -23.40 19.06
N THR A 392 10.25 -23.72 18.65
CA THR A 392 11.28 -24.29 19.53
C THR A 392 11.81 -23.21 20.49
N ALA A 393 12.55 -23.63 21.52
CA ALA A 393 13.24 -22.69 22.40
C ALA A 393 14.25 -21.81 21.63
N SER A 394 15.04 -22.43 20.74
CA SER A 394 16.02 -21.71 19.91
C SER A 394 15.39 -20.69 18.97
N GLU A 395 14.19 -20.99 18.44
CA GLU A 395 13.46 -20.04 17.59
C GLU A 395 12.89 -18.88 18.40
N ARG A 396 12.44 -19.12 19.64
CA ARG A 396 12.00 -18.06 20.55
C ARG A 396 13.16 -17.13 20.91
N GLU A 397 14.33 -17.69 21.24
CA GLU A 397 15.55 -16.92 21.52
C GLU A 397 16.00 -16.11 20.30
N LEU A 398 15.92 -16.70 19.10
CA LEU A 398 16.19 -16.01 17.84
C LEU A 398 15.24 -14.83 17.65
N ILE A 399 13.93 -15.04 17.82
CA ILE A 399 12.92 -13.97 17.70
C ILE A 399 13.22 -12.83 18.67
N GLU A 400 13.54 -13.14 19.93
CA GLU A 400 13.85 -12.13 20.93
C GLU A 400 15.14 -11.35 20.60
N SER A 401 16.17 -12.03 20.11
CA SER A 401 17.41 -11.40 19.65
C SER A 401 17.15 -10.46 18.47
N ARG A 402 16.35 -10.89 17.49
CA ARG A 402 15.98 -10.06 16.33
C ARG A 402 15.05 -8.90 16.69
N LEU A 403 14.24 -9.01 17.74
CA LEU A 403 13.44 -7.88 18.22
C LEU A 403 14.33 -6.70 18.64
N LYS A 404 15.44 -6.96 19.34
CA LYS A 404 16.37 -5.90 19.75
C LYS A 404 16.96 -5.16 18.55
N ALA A 405 17.46 -5.91 17.56
CA ALA A 405 18.00 -5.33 16.33
C ALA A 405 16.92 -4.63 15.48
N ALA A 406 15.67 -5.10 15.50
CA ALA A 406 14.56 -4.42 14.83
C ALA A 406 14.25 -3.06 15.47
N ILE A 407 14.23 -3.00 16.80
CA ILE A 407 14.07 -1.75 17.57
C ILE A 407 15.20 -0.76 17.26
N GLU A 408 16.45 -1.22 17.22
CA GLU A 408 17.60 -0.39 16.85
C GLU A 408 17.45 0.20 15.43
N THR A 409 17.00 -0.61 14.48
CA THR A 409 16.75 -0.16 13.10
C THR A 409 15.71 0.96 13.06
N VAL A 410 14.61 0.81 13.80
CA VAL A 410 13.55 1.83 13.88
C VAL A 410 14.06 3.09 14.57
N ASN A 411 14.77 2.96 15.69
CA ASN A 411 15.38 4.10 16.40
C ASN A 411 16.30 4.92 15.46
N GLN A 412 17.14 4.26 14.68
CA GLN A 412 18.01 4.94 13.71
C GLN A 412 17.21 5.67 12.62
N SER A 413 16.09 5.09 12.16
CA SER A 413 15.21 5.75 11.19
C SER A 413 14.55 6.99 11.77
N LEU A 414 14.07 6.93 13.02
CA LEU A 414 13.43 8.06 13.70
C LEU A 414 14.42 9.21 13.90
N VAL A 415 15.64 8.93 14.36
CA VAL A 415 16.69 9.96 14.50
C VAL A 415 17.00 10.63 13.16
N LYS A 416 17.05 9.88 12.06
CA LYS A 416 17.26 10.45 10.71
C LYS A 416 16.11 11.36 10.26
N GLN A 417 14.90 11.16 10.78
CA GLN A 417 13.71 11.96 10.51
C GLN A 417 13.60 13.18 11.46
N GLY A 418 14.51 13.32 12.42
CA GLY A 418 14.50 14.39 13.42
C GLY A 418 13.68 14.06 14.68
N ASP A 419 13.15 12.84 14.78
CA ASP A 419 12.39 12.37 15.93
C ASP A 419 13.28 11.73 17.01
N ALA A 420 12.73 11.56 18.21
CA ALA A 420 13.38 10.73 19.22
C ALA A 420 13.43 9.26 18.77
N GLY A 421 14.60 8.63 18.89
CA GLY A 421 14.80 7.20 18.61
C GLY A 421 15.43 6.49 19.79
N ALA A 422 14.65 6.28 20.86
CA ALA A 422 15.12 5.77 22.14
C ALA A 422 14.23 4.65 22.71
N TYR A 423 13.69 3.79 21.85
CA TYR A 423 12.98 2.59 22.28
C TYR A 423 13.95 1.51 22.80
N THR A 424 13.49 0.74 23.79
CA THR A 424 14.23 -0.38 24.37
C THR A 424 13.35 -1.62 24.49
N SER A 425 13.93 -2.80 24.31
CA SER A 425 13.19 -4.07 24.40
C SER A 425 12.98 -4.50 25.84
N THR A 426 11.80 -5.06 26.13
CA THR A 426 11.49 -5.81 27.35
C THR A 426 11.43 -7.32 27.12
N GLY A 427 11.67 -7.77 25.88
CA GLY A 427 11.62 -9.18 25.49
C GLY A 427 10.23 -9.64 25.06
N ILE A 428 10.06 -10.96 25.01
CA ILE A 428 8.78 -11.62 24.75
C ILE A 428 7.97 -11.65 26.05
N LEU A 429 6.71 -11.20 26.01
CA LEU A 429 5.82 -11.08 27.17
C LEU A 429 4.95 -12.31 27.42
#